data_AF-A0A2V8YV72-F1
#
_entry.id   AF-A0A2V8YV72-F1
#
_cell.length_a   1.000
_cell.length_b   1.000
_cell.length_c   1.000
_cell.angle_alpha   90.00
_cell.angle_beta   90.00
_cell.angle_gamma   90.00
#
_symmetry.space_group_name_H-M   'P 1'
#
loop_
_entity.id
_entity.type
_entity.pdbx_description
1 polymer ?
#
loop_
_entity_poly.entity_id
_entity_poly.type
_entity_poly.pdbx_seq_one_letter_code
_entity_poly.pdbx_strand_id
1 'polypeptide(L)'
;MKTIRSSILCFVVLLLTAPLLRAQDLSKYRHFTLGISLTRVLERTDQKMADVKMAHGRPALIQELTWWPPNLPGISFQSDTVEQILFSFYNGELYKISVTYDQTSTEGLTAEDMVKSISAKYGPATYIALAIDSATNDRYDVTQKPVASWEDAQYSFNLVRSSFTDHLGLIIYSKRVNAAAELATVEAVKLEEQEGPQREAERQKKQVDDLEVARQKNRKIFRP
;
A
#
# COMPACT_ATOMS: atom_id res chain seq x y z
N MET A 1 14.92 52.05 28.21
CA MET A 1 13.57 51.68 27.73
C MET A 1 13.51 51.20 26.27
N LYS A 2 14.48 51.51 25.38
CA LYS A 2 14.47 51.01 23.98
C LYS A 2 14.80 49.51 23.84
N THR A 3 15.70 48.98 24.67
CA THR A 3 16.11 47.56 24.63
C THR A 3 15.01 46.59 25.06
N ILE A 4 14.23 46.96 26.09
CA ILE A 4 13.11 46.16 26.59
C ILE A 4 11.99 46.04 25.55
N ARG A 5 11.73 47.11 24.78
CA ARG A 5 10.72 47.09 23.69
C ARG A 5 11.13 46.19 22.51
N SER A 6 12.44 46.09 22.23
CA SER A 6 12.94 45.24 21.15
C SER A 6 12.92 43.76 21.51
N SER A 7 13.22 43.39 22.76
CA SER A 7 13.12 41.99 23.22
C SER A 7 11.69 41.48 23.26
N ILE A 8 10.72 42.32 23.65
CA ILE A 8 9.29 41.97 23.64
C ILE A 8 8.83 41.72 22.20
N LEU A 9 9.25 42.54 21.24
CA LEU A 9 8.90 42.36 19.83
C LEU A 9 9.46 41.05 19.24
N CYS A 10 10.72 40.71 19.55
CA CYS A 10 11.31 39.43 19.13
C CYS A 10 10.62 38.22 19.77
N PHE A 11 10.23 38.31 21.05
CA PHE A 11 9.53 37.23 21.74
C PHE A 11 8.11 37.02 21.19
N VAL A 12 7.42 38.10 20.82
CA VAL A 12 6.10 38.06 20.16
C VAL A 12 6.22 37.46 18.76
N VAL A 13 7.22 37.82 17.96
CA VAL A 13 7.45 37.21 16.63
C VAL A 13 7.80 35.72 16.73
N LEU A 14 8.63 35.31 17.70
CA LEU A 14 8.95 33.90 17.95
C LEU A 14 7.73 33.09 18.40
N LEU A 15 6.88 33.66 19.28
CA LEU A 15 5.63 33.03 19.72
C LEU A 15 4.57 32.94 18.61
N LEU A 16 4.53 33.89 17.66
CA LEU A 16 3.64 33.83 16.49
C LEU A 16 4.09 32.82 15.42
N THR A 17 5.35 32.39 15.43
CA THR A 17 5.83 31.30 14.56
C THR A 17 5.70 29.90 15.18
N ALA A 18 5.29 29.80 16.46
CA ALA A 18 5.45 28.59 17.27
C ALA A 18 4.33 27.53 17.19
N PRO A 19 3.26 27.68 16.39
CA PRO A 19 2.56 26.51 15.91
C PRO A 19 2.43 26.57 14.38
N LEU A 20 3.56 26.46 13.67
CA LEU A 20 3.52 25.56 12.52
C LEU A 20 3.14 24.20 13.12
N LEU A 21 1.84 23.85 13.08
CA LEU A 21 1.36 22.51 13.37
C LEU A 21 2.33 21.58 12.65
N ARG A 22 3.20 20.88 13.40
CA ARG A 22 4.10 19.91 12.79
C ARG A 22 3.22 18.76 12.35
N ALA A 23 2.77 18.84 11.09
CA ALA A 23 2.26 17.71 10.36
C ALA A 23 3.23 16.54 10.58
N GLN A 24 2.67 15.40 10.98
CA GLN A 24 3.44 14.18 11.05
C GLN A 24 4.01 13.87 9.66
N ASP A 25 5.20 13.29 9.67
CA ASP A 25 5.88 12.73 8.51
C ASP A 25 4.97 11.81 7.69
N LEU A 26 4.70 12.19 6.44
CA LEU A 26 3.81 11.47 5.50
C LEU A 26 4.36 10.10 5.09
N SER A 27 5.64 9.80 5.37
CA SER A 27 6.19 8.47 5.18
C SER A 27 5.69 7.45 6.20
N LYS A 28 5.02 7.89 7.28
CA LYS A 28 4.67 7.04 8.43
C LYS A 28 3.17 6.83 8.55
N TYR A 29 2.81 5.58 8.82
CA TYR A 29 1.46 5.19 9.21
C TYR A 29 1.53 4.29 10.43
N ARG A 30 0.94 4.75 11.55
CA ARG A 30 1.03 4.05 12.85
C ARG A 30 2.49 3.72 13.20
N HIS A 31 2.83 2.44 13.25
CA HIS A 31 4.18 1.93 13.53
C HIS A 31 4.94 1.51 12.27
N PHE A 32 4.44 1.81 11.07
CA PHE A 32 5.06 1.49 9.79
C PHE A 32 5.61 2.74 9.13
N THR A 33 6.67 2.57 8.35
CA THR A 33 7.35 3.65 7.63
C THR A 33 7.69 3.17 6.24
N LEU A 34 7.40 3.96 5.22
CA LEU A 34 7.79 3.64 3.85
C LEU A 34 9.32 3.52 3.75
N GLY A 35 9.79 2.54 3.00
CA GLY A 35 11.20 2.17 2.84
C GLY A 35 11.73 1.15 3.85
N ILE A 36 10.96 0.74 4.86
CA ILE A 36 11.40 -0.36 5.74
C ILE A 36 11.37 -1.71 5.01
N SER A 37 12.25 -2.62 5.41
CA SER A 37 12.35 -3.94 4.80
C SER A 37 11.15 -4.84 5.14
N LEU A 38 10.85 -5.78 4.25
CA LEU A 38 9.88 -6.85 4.46
C LEU A 38 10.12 -7.58 5.80
N THR A 39 11.36 -7.92 6.11
CA THR A 39 11.71 -8.58 7.37
C THR A 39 11.30 -7.77 8.61
N ARG A 40 11.47 -6.45 8.57
CA ARG A 40 11.04 -5.56 9.67
C ARG A 40 9.52 -5.48 9.78
N VAL A 41 8.79 -5.55 8.66
CA VAL A 41 7.32 -5.59 8.71
C VAL A 41 6.86 -6.91 9.31
N LEU A 42 7.42 -8.05 8.87
CA LEU A 42 7.11 -9.38 9.40
C LEU A 42 7.37 -9.48 10.91
N GLU A 43 8.50 -8.95 11.39
CA GLU A 43 8.81 -8.86 12.83
C GLU A 43 7.75 -8.08 13.61
N ARG A 44 7.22 -6.99 13.03
CA ARG A 44 6.23 -6.11 13.70
C ARG A 44 4.82 -6.68 13.69
N THR A 45 4.49 -7.53 12.72
CA THR A 45 3.15 -8.11 12.55
C THR A 45 3.06 -9.56 13.02
N ASP A 46 4.16 -10.13 13.51
CA ASP A 46 4.32 -11.55 13.86
C ASP A 46 3.91 -12.48 12.70
N GLN A 47 4.23 -12.07 11.47
CA GLN A 47 3.95 -12.83 10.24
C GLN A 47 5.21 -13.55 9.76
N LYS A 48 5.03 -14.57 8.92
CA LYS A 48 6.11 -15.38 8.37
C LYS A 48 6.29 -15.11 6.88
N MET A 49 7.46 -15.46 6.35
CA MET A 49 7.73 -15.39 4.91
C MET A 49 6.75 -16.22 4.07
N ALA A 50 6.15 -17.27 4.65
CA ALA A 50 5.14 -18.09 3.98
C ALA A 50 3.82 -17.34 3.74
N ASP A 51 3.55 -16.28 4.49
CA ASP A 51 2.34 -15.45 4.38
C ASP A 51 2.51 -14.34 3.31
N VAL A 52 3.73 -14.16 2.80
CA VAL A 52 4.04 -13.16 1.79
C VAL A 52 3.74 -13.72 0.41
N LYS A 53 2.85 -13.04 -0.32
CA LYS A 53 2.54 -13.37 -1.70
C LYS A 53 3.53 -12.67 -2.63
N MET A 54 4.15 -13.43 -3.53
CA MET A 54 4.89 -12.86 -4.65
C MET A 54 3.89 -12.51 -5.76
N ALA A 55 3.73 -11.23 -6.05
CA ALA A 55 2.89 -10.77 -7.16
C ALA A 55 3.65 -10.94 -8.49
N HIS A 56 4.89 -10.46 -8.55
CA HIS A 56 5.77 -10.59 -9.71
C HIS A 56 7.21 -10.81 -9.28
N GLY A 57 7.96 -11.63 -10.04
CA GLY A 57 9.40 -11.86 -9.82
C GLY A 57 10.30 -11.24 -10.88
N ARG A 58 9.73 -10.70 -11.96
CA ARG A 58 10.44 -10.07 -13.09
C ARG A 58 9.54 -8.97 -13.69
N PRO A 59 10.10 -7.83 -14.14
CA PRO A 59 11.53 -7.46 -14.10
C PRO A 59 12.03 -7.09 -12.69
N ALA A 60 11.12 -6.75 -11.78
CA ALA A 60 11.43 -6.47 -10.38
C ALA A 60 10.66 -7.41 -9.45
N LEU A 61 11.13 -7.54 -8.22
CA LEU A 61 10.45 -8.33 -7.20
C LEU A 61 9.34 -7.49 -6.55
N ILE A 62 8.09 -7.84 -6.82
CA ILE A 62 6.90 -7.23 -6.21
C ILE A 62 6.28 -8.26 -5.28
N GLN A 63 6.13 -7.90 -4.02
CA GLN A 63 5.58 -8.76 -2.98
C GLN A 63 4.50 -8.03 -2.20
N GLU A 64 3.57 -8.80 -1.66
CA GLU A 64 2.43 -8.29 -0.92
C GLU A 64 2.24 -9.10 0.36
N LEU A 65 1.89 -8.40 1.44
CA LEU A 65 1.51 -8.99 2.71
C LEU A 65 0.20 -8.38 3.16
N THR A 66 -0.83 -9.21 3.29
CA THR A 66 -2.09 -8.82 3.90
C THR A 66 -2.05 -9.14 5.39
N TRP A 67 -2.39 -8.17 6.22
CA TRP A 67 -2.39 -8.29 7.67
C TRP A 67 -3.71 -7.79 8.25
N TRP A 68 -4.26 -8.55 9.18
CA TRP A 68 -5.45 -8.20 9.95
C TRP A 68 -5.02 -7.89 11.38
N PRO A 69 -5.04 -6.62 11.81
CA PRO A 69 -4.69 -6.25 13.16
C PRO A 69 -5.54 -7.01 14.19
N PRO A 70 -4.95 -7.54 15.27
CA PRO A 70 -5.70 -8.27 16.28
C PRO A 70 -6.63 -7.34 17.06
N ASN A 71 -7.94 -7.64 17.07
CA ASN A 71 -8.94 -6.95 17.87
C ASN A 71 -8.84 -7.36 19.34
N LEU A 72 -7.88 -6.80 20.09
CA LEU A 72 -7.69 -7.11 21.52
C LEU A 72 -8.33 -6.04 22.42
N PRO A 73 -9.31 -6.40 23.27
CA PRO A 73 -9.82 -5.49 24.29
C PRO A 73 -8.73 -5.19 25.34
N GLY A 74 -8.46 -3.93 25.63
CA GLY A 74 -7.66 -3.50 26.79
C GLY A 74 -6.16 -3.25 26.56
N ILE A 75 -5.64 -3.47 25.36
CA ILE A 75 -4.38 -2.85 24.93
C ILE A 75 -4.76 -1.50 24.30
N SER A 76 -3.92 -0.46 24.39
CA SER A 76 -4.16 0.86 23.80
C SER A 76 -4.25 0.89 22.26
N PHE A 77 -4.58 -0.25 21.63
CA PHE A 77 -5.18 -0.37 20.30
C PHE A 77 -6.69 -0.15 20.33
N GLN A 78 -7.26 0.38 21.42
CA GLN A 78 -8.68 0.76 21.60
C GLN A 78 -9.25 1.74 20.53
N SER A 79 -8.48 2.06 19.48
CA SER A 79 -8.91 2.82 18.30
C SER A 79 -8.60 2.08 16.98
N ASP A 80 -8.39 0.75 16.97
CA ASP A 80 -8.15 -0.01 15.75
C ASP A 80 -9.46 -0.22 14.98
N THR A 81 -9.95 0.87 14.41
CA THR A 81 -10.98 0.86 13.37
C THR A 81 -10.47 0.20 12.08
N VAL A 82 -9.24 -0.33 12.05
CA VAL A 82 -8.62 -0.91 10.85
C VAL A 82 -8.97 -2.39 10.80
N GLU A 83 -9.72 -2.77 9.78
CA GLU A 83 -10.04 -4.17 9.50
C GLU A 83 -8.83 -4.88 8.88
N GLN A 84 -8.16 -4.22 7.93
CA GLN A 84 -7.12 -4.85 7.13
C GLN A 84 -6.08 -3.82 6.67
N ILE A 85 -4.83 -4.27 6.58
CA ILE A 85 -3.74 -3.55 5.94
C ILE A 85 -3.10 -4.46 4.87
N LEU A 86 -2.97 -3.95 3.65
CA LEU A 86 -2.15 -4.54 2.59
C LEU A 86 -0.84 -3.75 2.49
N PHE A 87 0.27 -4.43 2.73
CA PHE A 87 1.62 -3.92 2.53
C PHE A 87 2.14 -4.37 1.17
N SER A 88 2.58 -3.44 0.32
CA SER A 88 3.20 -3.75 -0.97
C SER A 88 4.68 -3.36 -0.96
N PHE A 89 5.50 -4.28 -1.44
CA PHE A 89 6.96 -4.20 -1.42
C PHE A 89 7.53 -4.21 -2.83
N TYR A 90 8.54 -3.38 -3.04
CA TYR A 90 9.31 -3.31 -4.28
C TYR A 90 10.77 -3.61 -3.94
N ASN A 91 11.30 -4.71 -4.49
CA ASN A 91 12.63 -5.23 -4.17
C ASN A 91 12.87 -5.41 -2.65
N GLY A 92 11.82 -5.81 -1.92
CA GLY A 92 11.88 -6.06 -0.48
C GLY A 92 11.70 -4.83 0.42
N GLU A 93 11.49 -3.64 -0.15
CA GLU A 93 11.23 -2.41 0.60
C GLU A 93 9.75 -1.99 0.50
N LEU A 94 9.16 -1.59 1.63
CA LEU A 94 7.76 -1.17 1.71
C LEU A 94 7.54 0.14 0.94
N TYR A 95 6.72 0.14 -0.11
CA TYR A 95 6.48 1.34 -0.91
C TYR A 95 5.03 1.83 -0.89
N LYS A 96 4.07 0.95 -0.56
CA LYS A 96 2.64 1.26 -0.49
C LYS A 96 2.00 0.53 0.69
N ILE A 97 1.13 1.23 1.40
CA ILE A 97 0.27 0.72 2.47
C ILE A 97 -1.16 1.07 2.08
N SER A 98 -2.00 0.05 1.92
CA SER A 98 -3.45 0.22 1.70
C SER A 98 -4.19 -0.23 2.95
N VAL A 99 -5.04 0.62 3.49
CA VAL A 99 -5.77 0.40 4.74
C VAL A 99 -7.25 0.35 4.45
N THR A 100 -7.90 -0.72 4.91
CA THR A 100 -9.36 -0.87 4.94
C THR A 100 -9.83 -0.68 6.37
N TYR A 101 -10.74 0.27 6.58
CA TYR A 101 -11.37 0.47 7.88
C TYR A 101 -12.57 -0.47 8.05
N ASP A 102 -12.74 -0.97 9.27
CA ASP A 102 -13.91 -1.73 9.70
C ASP A 102 -15.18 -0.88 9.56
N GLN A 103 -16.17 -1.47 8.90
CA GLN A 103 -17.42 -0.79 8.59
C GLN A 103 -18.17 -0.39 9.86
N THR A 104 -18.26 -1.28 10.85
CA THR A 104 -19.03 -1.02 12.07
C THR A 104 -18.39 0.09 12.91
N SER A 105 -17.06 0.16 12.88
CA SER A 105 -16.27 1.16 13.60
C SER A 105 -16.26 2.54 12.95
N THR A 106 -16.68 2.63 11.69
CA THR A 106 -16.76 3.87 10.92
C THR A 106 -18.20 4.27 10.56
N GLU A 107 -19.19 3.54 11.07
CA GLU A 107 -20.60 3.83 10.85
C GLU A 107 -20.97 5.24 11.34
N GLY A 108 -21.66 5.99 10.48
CA GLY A 108 -22.07 7.37 10.77
C GLY A 108 -20.98 8.44 10.60
N LEU A 109 -19.72 8.06 10.37
CA LEU A 109 -18.66 9.02 10.06
C LEU A 109 -18.76 9.51 8.61
N THR A 110 -18.69 10.83 8.45
CA THR A 110 -18.64 11.46 7.12
C THR A 110 -17.21 11.50 6.57
N ALA A 111 -17.09 11.77 5.27
CA ALA A 111 -15.80 12.04 4.66
C ALA A 111 -15.10 13.24 5.35
N GLU A 112 -15.86 14.27 5.68
CA GLU A 112 -15.40 15.48 6.37
C GLU A 112 -14.86 15.17 7.77
N ASP A 113 -15.54 14.29 8.52
CA ASP A 113 -15.07 13.83 9.84
C ASP A 113 -13.72 13.10 9.74
N MET A 114 -13.59 12.23 8.74
CA MET A 114 -12.34 11.50 8.47
C MET A 114 -11.22 12.46 8.05
N VAL A 115 -11.49 13.39 7.13
CA VAL A 115 -10.51 14.41 6.71
C VAL A 115 -10.08 15.27 7.90
N LYS A 116 -11.01 15.69 8.76
CA LYS A 116 -10.69 16.47 9.96
C LYS A 116 -9.78 15.69 10.91
N SER A 117 -10.09 14.42 11.17
CA SER A 117 -9.29 13.54 12.04
C SER A 117 -7.87 13.33 11.51
N ILE A 118 -7.74 13.03 10.21
CA ILE A 118 -6.44 12.83 9.57
C ILE A 118 -5.65 14.14 9.51
N SER A 119 -6.32 15.26 9.24
CA SER A 119 -5.66 16.58 9.15
C SER A 119 -5.11 17.06 10.48
N ALA A 120 -5.71 16.64 11.61
CA ALA A 120 -5.15 16.90 12.93
C ALA A 120 -3.76 16.28 13.11
N LYS A 121 -3.44 15.22 12.35
CA LYS A 121 -2.17 14.49 12.41
C LYS A 121 -1.21 14.88 11.29
N TYR A 122 -1.66 14.97 10.05
CA TYR A 122 -0.81 15.17 8.86
C TYR A 122 -0.89 16.58 8.27
N GLY A 123 -1.56 17.52 8.96
CA GLY A 123 -1.71 18.89 8.49
C GLY A 123 -2.89 19.07 7.53
N PRO A 124 -3.01 20.23 6.88
CA PRO A 124 -4.16 20.53 6.04
C PRO A 124 -4.26 19.60 4.84
N ALA A 125 -5.47 19.11 4.57
CA ALA A 125 -5.77 18.31 3.40
C ALA A 125 -5.91 19.17 2.13
N THR A 126 -5.54 18.59 0.99
CA THR A 126 -5.98 19.05 -0.33
C THR A 126 -7.24 18.28 -0.69
N TYR A 127 -8.37 18.97 -0.76
CA TYR A 127 -9.61 18.35 -1.22
C TYR A 127 -9.51 18.08 -2.72
N ILE A 128 -9.69 16.82 -3.10
CA ILE A 128 -9.79 16.46 -4.50
C ILE A 128 -11.25 16.66 -4.88
N ALA A 129 -11.55 17.80 -5.50
CA ALA A 129 -12.87 18.00 -6.09
C ALA A 129 -13.15 16.79 -7.00
N LEU A 130 -14.33 16.16 -6.86
CA LEU A 130 -14.79 15.14 -7.79
C LEU A 130 -14.75 15.75 -9.19
N ALA A 131 -13.66 15.51 -9.91
CA ALA A 131 -13.56 15.82 -11.32
C ALA A 131 -14.53 14.86 -11.99
N ILE A 132 -15.70 15.38 -12.33
CA ILE A 132 -16.57 14.79 -13.33
C ILE A 132 -15.69 14.61 -14.58
N ASP A 133 -15.53 13.35 -14.97
CA ASP A 133 -14.87 12.88 -16.19
C ASP A 133 -13.39 13.26 -16.36
N SER A 134 -12.49 12.46 -15.77
CA SER A 134 -11.12 12.35 -16.29
C SER A 134 -10.81 10.91 -16.71
N ALA A 135 -10.80 10.76 -18.04
CA ALA A 135 -10.20 9.73 -18.88
C ALA A 135 -9.70 8.43 -18.21
N THR A 136 -10.33 7.34 -18.66
CA THR A 136 -9.88 5.95 -18.70
C THR A 136 -8.37 5.77 -18.62
N ASN A 137 -7.90 5.16 -17.54
CA ASN A 137 -6.71 4.34 -17.58
C ASN A 137 -6.99 3.03 -16.84
N ASP A 138 -7.20 1.99 -17.66
CA ASP A 138 -7.38 0.61 -17.24
C ASP A 138 -6.09 0.07 -16.61
N ARG A 139 -6.11 -0.16 -15.29
CA ARG A 139 -5.54 -1.35 -14.62
C ARG A 139 -5.66 -1.22 -13.10
N TYR A 140 -6.44 -2.12 -12.52
CA TYR A 140 -6.51 -2.52 -11.09
C TYR A 140 -6.80 -1.46 -9.99
N ASP A 141 -6.59 -0.16 -10.18
CA ASP A 141 -6.79 0.87 -9.12
C ASP A 141 -8.09 1.70 -9.27
N VAL A 142 -8.90 1.46 -10.31
CA VAL A 142 -10.14 2.21 -10.65
C VAL A 142 -11.30 1.95 -9.67
N THR A 143 -11.07 1.15 -8.63
CA THR A 143 -12.13 0.82 -7.67
C THR A 143 -12.29 1.85 -6.56
N GLN A 144 -11.44 2.88 -6.49
CA GLN A 144 -11.44 3.83 -5.37
C GLN A 144 -11.53 5.29 -5.83
N LYS A 145 -12.50 6.01 -5.29
CA LYS A 145 -12.73 7.44 -5.52
C LYS A 145 -11.87 8.24 -4.53
N PRO A 146 -10.97 9.12 -5.00
CA PRO A 146 -10.21 9.98 -4.10
C PRO A 146 -11.17 10.97 -3.41
N VAL A 147 -10.97 11.17 -2.11
CA VAL A 147 -11.75 12.10 -1.27
C VAL A 147 -10.88 13.30 -0.91
N ALA A 148 -9.69 13.04 -0.38
CA ALA A 148 -8.74 14.07 0.01
C ALA A 148 -7.33 13.48 0.01
N SER A 149 -6.33 14.34 -0.16
CA SER A 149 -4.92 13.94 -0.11
C SER A 149 -4.08 14.87 0.77
N TRP A 150 -3.03 14.29 1.35
CA TRP A 150 -1.93 14.98 2.01
C TRP A 150 -0.66 14.54 1.32
N GLU A 151 0.08 15.51 0.79
CA GLU A 151 1.20 15.21 -0.09
C GLU A 151 2.40 16.10 0.20
N ASP A 152 3.58 15.51 -0.01
CA ASP A 152 4.82 16.24 -0.16
C ASP A 152 5.52 15.83 -1.48
N ALA A 153 6.80 16.19 -1.63
CA ALA A 153 7.57 15.87 -2.83
C ALA A 153 7.82 14.37 -3.03
N GLN A 154 7.81 13.56 -1.96
CA GLN A 154 8.21 12.15 -1.96
C GLN A 154 7.06 11.19 -1.68
N TYR A 155 6.06 11.60 -0.90
CA TYR A 155 5.02 10.76 -0.34
C TYR A 155 3.63 11.31 -0.64
N SER A 156 2.68 10.39 -0.72
CA SER A 156 1.26 10.71 -0.84
C SER A 156 0.48 9.86 0.17
N PHE A 157 -0.46 10.50 0.85
CA PHE A 157 -1.37 9.92 1.81
C PHE A 157 -2.77 10.29 1.36
N ASN A 158 -3.59 9.32 0.98
CA ASN A 158 -4.88 9.57 0.32
C ASN A 158 -6.00 8.93 1.12
N LEU A 159 -7.02 9.72 1.43
CA LEU A 159 -8.32 9.21 1.82
C LEU A 159 -9.09 8.89 0.55
N VAL A 160 -9.59 7.67 0.50
CA VAL A 160 -10.23 7.10 -0.68
C VAL A 160 -11.51 6.40 -0.26
N ARG A 161 -12.44 6.29 -1.19
CA ARG A 161 -13.73 5.63 -1.00
C ARG A 161 -13.90 4.54 -2.03
N SER A 162 -14.11 3.30 -1.59
CA SER A 162 -14.42 2.19 -2.47
C SER A 162 -15.70 2.47 -3.27
N SER A 163 -15.64 2.34 -4.59
CA SER A 163 -16.78 2.47 -5.48
C SER A 163 -17.80 1.33 -5.31
N PHE A 164 -17.38 0.20 -4.75
CA PHE A 164 -18.23 -1.00 -4.61
C PHE A 164 -18.88 -1.11 -3.24
N THR A 165 -18.12 -0.83 -2.18
CA THR A 165 -18.59 -0.99 -0.80
C THR A 165 -18.95 0.35 -0.14
N ASP A 166 -18.64 1.48 -0.79
CA ASP A 166 -18.71 2.84 -0.25
C ASP A 166 -17.87 3.05 1.03
N HIS A 167 -17.01 2.07 1.35
CA HIS A 167 -16.14 2.10 2.52
C HIS A 167 -14.99 3.07 2.32
N LEU A 168 -14.64 3.78 3.38
CA LEU A 168 -13.47 4.66 3.41
C LEU A 168 -12.22 3.85 3.75
N GLY A 169 -11.11 4.20 3.10
CA GLY A 169 -9.80 3.59 3.31
C GLY A 169 -8.69 4.60 3.12
N LEU A 170 -7.46 4.16 3.35
CA LEU A 170 -6.27 4.98 3.10
C LEU A 170 -5.33 4.30 2.11
N ILE A 171 -4.71 5.10 1.23
CA ILE A 171 -3.59 4.67 0.38
C ILE A 171 -2.41 5.58 0.64
N ILE A 172 -1.30 5.00 1.07
CA ILE A 172 -0.12 5.71 1.55
C ILE A 172 1.09 5.15 0.81
N TYR A 173 1.83 5.97 0.07
CA TYR A 173 2.91 5.46 -0.78
C TYR A 173 4.03 6.46 -1.05
N SER A 174 5.18 5.92 -1.44
CA SER A 174 6.29 6.70 -1.99
C SER A 174 6.06 6.91 -3.48
N LYS A 175 5.94 8.16 -3.93
CA LYS A 175 5.58 8.51 -5.31
C LYS A 175 6.53 7.90 -6.33
N ARG A 176 7.85 8.06 -6.12
CA ARG A 176 8.88 7.54 -7.04
C ARG A 176 8.88 6.02 -7.10
N VAL A 177 8.81 5.35 -5.95
CA VAL A 177 8.89 3.88 -5.89
C VAL A 177 7.58 3.26 -6.39
N ASN A 178 6.43 3.87 -6.10
CA ASN A 178 5.14 3.46 -6.65
C ASN A 178 5.15 3.53 -8.17
N ALA A 179 5.62 4.62 -8.78
CA ALA A 179 5.75 4.72 -10.24
C ALA A 179 6.66 3.62 -10.82
N ALA A 180 7.78 3.29 -10.16
CA ALA A 180 8.64 2.20 -10.58
C ALA A 180 7.98 0.82 -10.45
N ALA A 181 7.19 0.60 -9.39
CA ALA A 181 6.44 -0.64 -9.18
C ALA A 181 5.34 -0.81 -10.25
N GLU A 182 4.58 0.24 -10.56
CA GLU A 182 3.57 0.21 -11.63
C GLU A 182 4.18 -0.10 -12.99
N LEU A 183 5.31 0.53 -13.33
CA LEU A 183 6.04 0.23 -14.56
C LEU A 183 6.49 -1.24 -14.61
N ALA A 184 7.04 -1.75 -13.50
CA ALA A 184 7.45 -3.15 -13.42
C ALA A 184 6.26 -4.11 -13.54
N THR A 185 5.10 -3.79 -12.97
CA THR A 185 3.86 -4.57 -13.13
C THR A 185 3.41 -4.60 -14.59
N VAL A 186 3.40 -3.45 -15.27
CA VAL A 186 3.02 -3.38 -16.70
C VAL A 186 3.98 -4.21 -17.56
N GLU A 187 5.29 -4.12 -17.30
CA GLU A 187 6.29 -4.89 -18.03
C GLU A 187 6.21 -6.40 -17.73
N ALA A 188 5.94 -6.78 -16.48
CA ALA A 188 5.74 -8.17 -16.08
C ALA A 188 4.60 -8.82 -16.87
N VAL A 189 3.47 -8.13 -17.00
CA VAL A 189 2.33 -8.65 -17.77
C VAL A 189 2.68 -8.79 -19.25
N LYS A 190 3.36 -7.80 -19.83
CA LYS A 190 3.80 -7.87 -21.23
C LYS A 190 4.74 -9.05 -21.46
N LEU A 191 5.67 -9.31 -20.53
CA LEU A 191 6.59 -10.43 -20.60
C LEU A 191 5.87 -11.77 -20.47
N GLU A 192 4.86 -11.86 -19.61
CA GLU A 192 4.02 -13.05 -19.47
C GLU A 192 3.23 -13.35 -20.75
N GLU A 193 2.66 -12.34 -21.40
CA GLU A 193 1.97 -12.49 -22.68
C GLU A 193 2.90 -12.99 -23.80
N GLN A 194 4.15 -12.51 -23.82
CA GLN A 194 5.15 -12.89 -24.83
C GLN A 194 5.73 -14.29 -24.61
N GLU A 195 6.08 -14.61 -23.37
CA GLU A 195 6.73 -15.88 -23.03
C GLU A 195 5.74 -17.02 -22.77
N GLY A 196 4.48 -16.70 -22.44
CA GLY A 196 3.44 -17.66 -22.09
C GLY A 196 3.28 -18.81 -23.09
N PRO A 197 3.15 -18.52 -24.41
CA PRO A 197 3.00 -19.57 -25.42
C PRO A 197 4.21 -20.51 -25.50
N GLN A 198 5.44 -19.97 -25.42
CA GLN A 198 6.65 -20.77 -25.48
C GLN A 198 6.81 -21.64 -24.23
N ARG A 199 6.57 -21.06 -23.05
CA ARG A 199 6.62 -21.76 -21.76
C ARG A 199 5.61 -22.90 -21.70
N GLU A 200 4.42 -22.71 -22.24
CA GLU A 200 3.40 -23.76 -22.33
C GLU A 200 3.80 -24.86 -23.33
N ALA A 201 4.34 -24.50 -24.49
CA ALA A 201 4.85 -25.48 -25.46
C ALA A 201 5.99 -26.34 -24.87
N GLU A 202 6.92 -25.73 -24.14
CA GLU A 202 7.99 -26.43 -23.43
C GLU A 202 7.44 -27.35 -22.34
N ARG A 203 6.45 -26.90 -21.57
CA ARG A 203 5.77 -27.72 -20.55
C ARG A 203 5.12 -28.96 -21.18
N GLN A 204 4.42 -28.79 -22.30
CA GLN A 204 3.78 -29.89 -23.01
C GLN A 204 4.81 -30.87 -23.56
N LYS A 205 5.87 -30.37 -24.20
CA LYS A 205 6.96 -31.21 -24.71
C LYS A 205 7.58 -32.04 -23.58
N LYS A 206 7.89 -31.42 -22.44
CA LYS A 206 8.44 -32.12 -21.27
C LYS A 206 7.50 -33.22 -20.77
N GLN A 207 6.20 -32.97 -20.69
CA GLN A 207 5.22 -33.99 -20.29
C GLN A 207 5.20 -35.18 -21.26
N VAL A 208 5.25 -34.92 -22.56
CA VAL A 208 5.30 -35.98 -23.57
C VAL A 208 6.58 -36.80 -23.42
N ASP A 209 7.73 -36.15 -23.25
CA ASP A 209 9.02 -36.80 -23.06
C ASP A 209 9.03 -37.65 -21.77
N ASP A 210 8.53 -37.12 -20.65
CA ASP A 210 8.42 -37.81 -19.37
C ASP A 210 7.48 -39.03 -19.46
N LEU A 211 6.34 -38.90 -20.16
CA LEU A 211 5.41 -39.99 -20.41
C LEU A 211 6.02 -41.08 -21.29
N GLU A 212 6.81 -40.73 -22.31
CA GLU A 212 7.50 -41.70 -23.15
C GLU A 212 8.55 -42.48 -22.36
N VAL A 213 9.32 -41.81 -21.50
CA VAL A 213 10.27 -42.46 -20.60
C VAL A 213 9.55 -43.45 -19.67
N ALA A 214 8.43 -43.02 -19.05
CA ALA A 214 7.62 -43.89 -18.21
C ALA A 214 7.05 -45.08 -18.99
N ARG A 215 6.56 -44.87 -20.22
CA ARG A 215 6.05 -45.92 -21.10
C ARG A 215 7.12 -46.96 -21.42
N GLN A 216 8.33 -46.54 -21.79
CA GLN A 216 9.43 -47.45 -22.11
C GLN A 216 9.84 -48.29 -20.90
N LYS A 217 9.89 -47.69 -19.71
CA LYS A 217 10.15 -48.42 -18.46
C LYS A 217 9.06 -49.46 -18.17
N ASN A 218 7.80 -49.06 -18.25
CA ASN A 218 6.67 -49.93 -17.92
C ASN A 218 6.51 -51.08 -18.92
N ARG A 219 6.78 -50.87 -20.22
CA ARG A 219 6.76 -51.94 -21.23
C ARG A 219 7.71 -53.10 -20.92
N LYS A 220 8.81 -52.85 -20.21
CA LYS A 220 9.80 -53.90 -19.85
C LYS A 220 9.38 -54.72 -18.62
N ILE A 221 8.52 -54.16 -17.77
CA ILE A 221 8.17 -54.73 -16.46
C ILE A 221 6.76 -55.32 -16.48
N PHE A 222 5.85 -54.71 -17.25
CA PHE A 222 4.46 -55.12 -17.32
C PHE A 222 4.33 -56.54 -17.90
N ARG A 223 3.78 -57.45 -17.10
CA ARG A 223 3.36 -58.79 -17.52
C ARG A 223 1.89 -58.95 -17.10
N PRO A 224 0.98 -59.29 -18.02
CA PRO A 224 -0.44 -59.50 -17.71
C PRO A 224 -0.66 -60.72 -16.83
#